data_AF-A0A6G0X9K2-F1
#
_entry.id   AF-A0A6G0X9K2-F1
#
_cell.length_a   1.000
_cell.length_b   1.000
_cell.length_c   1.000
_cell.angle_alpha   90.00
_cell.angle_beta   90.00
_cell.angle_gamma   90.00
#
_symmetry.space_group_name_H-M   'P 1'
#
loop_
_entity.id
_entity.type
_entity.pdbx_description
1 polymer ?
#
loop_
_entity_poly.entity_id
_entity_poly.type
_entity_poly.pdbx_seq_one_letter_code
_entity_poly.pdbx_strand_id
1 'polypeptide(L)'
;MLPRRHGRTDWFQALFDFREREYDYADFQDLFEVVQKTTLRSKMNDKTYQVGTFECLSLEDLRDAGAATAVAGQSTLRHIAAGDVFLMHCDPDNKHALFQAASQFNCLEFVSPNRVPENGVTCYANDMTQGPACAIAAGPATVYRNYFAEVGGQIGQTRDNQINNLDTIEDLIDNETHNFFEVYNGYTDSTKGQLSPLNAMIEDEAMRAKLAKALKIGVHWDVEVPFVDRFTAADNSDQIVSQAFCSAISVGYSSAPASAWAPFAQLVLDASYEATLWAAVVNYHKTGCNKVFLTALGGGVFGNRSEWIVDAIAKAVRAVANCGLDIVLVHYRRVDPVMQDRVARALRGNRR
;
A
#
# COMPACT_ATOMS: atom_id res chain seq x y z
N MET A 1 -38.45 23.63 -8.48
CA MET A 1 -38.06 22.22 -8.66
C MET A 1 -36.56 22.22 -8.93
N LEU A 2 -35.74 22.03 -7.89
CA LEU A 2 -34.30 21.89 -8.06
C LEU A 2 -34.00 20.45 -8.50
N PRO A 3 -33.12 20.21 -9.47
CA PRO A 3 -32.80 18.86 -9.89
C PRO A 3 -32.13 18.12 -8.73
N ARG A 4 -32.63 16.93 -8.41
CA ARG A 4 -32.02 16.02 -7.44
C ARG A 4 -30.62 15.67 -7.93
N ARG A 5 -29.58 16.21 -7.29
CA ARG A 5 -28.20 15.70 -7.40
C ARG A 5 -28.20 14.26 -6.87
N HIS A 6 -28.35 13.28 -7.75
CA HIS A 6 -27.90 11.91 -7.47
C HIS A 6 -26.38 11.96 -7.51
N GLY A 7 -25.75 12.27 -6.36
CA GLY A 7 -24.30 12.23 -6.25
C GLY A 7 -23.81 10.84 -6.60
N ARG A 8 -22.99 10.72 -7.65
CA ARG A 8 -22.40 9.46 -8.11
C ARG A 8 -21.52 8.89 -6.99
N THR A 9 -22.04 7.99 -6.17
CA THR A 9 -21.26 7.23 -5.17
C THR A 9 -20.50 6.06 -5.77
N ASP A 10 -20.69 5.81 -7.06
CA ASP A 10 -20.14 4.67 -7.78
C ASP A 10 -19.00 5.13 -8.70
N TRP A 11 -17.79 5.12 -8.14
CA TRP A 11 -16.56 5.47 -8.86
C TRP A 11 -16.29 4.53 -10.02
N PHE A 12 -16.69 3.26 -9.88
CA PHE A 12 -16.45 2.21 -10.85
C PHE A 12 -17.31 2.48 -12.09
N GLN A 13 -18.61 2.70 -11.88
CA GLN A 13 -19.52 3.06 -12.98
C GLN A 13 -19.12 4.36 -13.65
N ALA A 14 -18.55 5.33 -12.92
CA ALA A 14 -18.08 6.58 -13.50
C ALA A 14 -16.92 6.40 -14.50
N LEU A 15 -16.10 5.35 -14.33
CA LEU A 15 -14.97 5.04 -15.23
C LEU A 15 -15.37 4.09 -16.36
N PHE A 16 -16.19 3.09 -16.07
CA PHE A 16 -16.38 1.95 -16.98
C PHE A 16 -17.80 1.86 -17.58
N ASP A 17 -18.72 2.74 -17.18
CA ASP A 17 -20.13 2.79 -17.64
C ASP A 17 -20.98 1.54 -17.34
N PHE A 18 -20.53 0.67 -16.42
CA PHE A 18 -21.32 -0.44 -15.89
C PHE A 18 -21.10 -0.61 -14.39
N ARG A 19 -21.93 -1.42 -13.73
CA ARG A 19 -21.80 -1.71 -12.29
C ARG A 19 -21.16 -3.08 -12.09
N GLU A 20 -20.12 -3.13 -11.26
CA GLU A 20 -19.39 -4.37 -10.98
C GLU A 20 -20.28 -5.52 -10.49
N ARG A 21 -21.29 -5.23 -9.65
CA ARG A 21 -22.19 -6.25 -9.06
C ARG A 21 -23.20 -6.87 -10.03
N GLU A 22 -23.25 -6.40 -11.27
CA GLU A 22 -24.15 -6.96 -12.29
C GLU A 22 -23.54 -8.19 -12.99
N TYR A 23 -22.28 -8.53 -12.69
CA TYR A 23 -21.53 -9.59 -13.34
C TYR A 23 -20.89 -10.53 -12.31
N ASP A 24 -20.77 -11.80 -12.68
CA ASP A 24 -20.02 -12.79 -11.91
C ASP A 24 -18.52 -12.60 -12.12
N TYR A 25 -17.70 -12.99 -11.13
CA TYR A 25 -16.24 -12.83 -11.17
C TYR A 25 -15.62 -13.47 -12.43
N ALA A 26 -16.13 -14.64 -12.83
CA ALA A 26 -15.63 -15.38 -14.00
C ALA A 26 -15.85 -14.62 -15.32
N ASP A 27 -16.92 -13.84 -15.42
CA ASP A 27 -17.23 -13.06 -16.63
C ASP A 27 -16.59 -11.66 -16.60
N PHE A 28 -16.15 -11.22 -15.43
CA PHE A 28 -15.67 -9.86 -15.23
C PHE A 28 -14.38 -9.57 -16.00
N GLN A 29 -13.47 -10.54 -16.07
CA GLN A 29 -12.22 -10.40 -16.85
C GLN A 29 -12.52 -10.15 -18.34
N ASP A 30 -13.60 -10.73 -18.87
CA ASP A 30 -13.99 -10.58 -20.28
C ASP A 30 -14.52 -9.18 -20.62
N LEU A 31 -14.89 -8.37 -19.62
CA LEU A 31 -15.34 -6.98 -19.81
C LEU A 31 -14.17 -6.01 -20.04
N PHE A 32 -12.94 -6.47 -19.84
CA PHE A 32 -11.73 -5.67 -20.03
C PHE A 32 -10.75 -6.35 -20.98
N GLU A 33 -9.81 -5.56 -21.47
CA GLU A 33 -8.67 -6.01 -22.25
C GLU A 33 -7.40 -5.36 -21.67
N VAL A 34 -6.42 -6.17 -21.28
CA VAL A 34 -5.10 -5.68 -20.88
C VAL A 34 -4.21 -5.61 -22.12
N VAL A 35 -3.95 -4.39 -22.58
CA VAL A 35 -3.14 -4.10 -23.76
C VAL A 35 -1.70 -3.80 -23.33
N GLN A 36 -0.74 -4.51 -23.93
CA GLN A 36 0.70 -4.34 -23.68
C GLN A 36 1.12 -4.41 -22.20
N LYS A 37 0.33 -5.11 -21.36
CA LYS A 37 0.50 -5.24 -19.90
C LYS A 37 0.36 -3.95 -19.09
N THR A 38 0.34 -2.77 -19.70
CA THR A 38 0.36 -1.47 -19.00
C THR A 38 -0.88 -0.61 -19.23
N THR A 39 -1.80 -1.06 -20.10
CA THR A 39 -3.04 -0.34 -20.40
C THR A 39 -4.24 -1.25 -20.18
N LEU A 40 -5.24 -0.75 -19.45
CA LEU A 40 -6.52 -1.42 -19.27
C LEU A 40 -7.58 -0.73 -20.15
N ARG A 41 -8.17 -1.47 -21.08
CA ARG A 41 -9.31 -1.01 -21.88
C ARG A 41 -10.60 -1.61 -21.35
N SER A 42 -11.60 -0.77 -21.13
CA SER A 42 -12.97 -1.25 -20.90
C SER A 42 -13.65 -1.51 -22.24
N LYS A 43 -14.18 -2.72 -22.43
CA LYS A 43 -14.94 -3.08 -23.66
C LYS A 43 -16.36 -2.50 -23.67
N MET A 44 -16.82 -1.94 -22.54
CA MET A 44 -18.17 -1.39 -22.40
C MET A 44 -18.28 0.03 -22.95
N ASN A 45 -17.21 0.83 -22.85
CA ASN A 45 -17.19 2.22 -23.31
C ASN A 45 -15.95 2.60 -24.14
N ASP A 46 -15.12 1.62 -24.50
CA ASP A 46 -13.87 1.77 -25.26
C ASP A 46 -12.81 2.68 -24.63
N LYS A 47 -13.01 3.16 -23.41
CA LYS A 47 -12.00 3.96 -22.71
C LYS A 47 -10.80 3.11 -22.33
N THR A 48 -9.63 3.71 -22.41
CA THR A 48 -8.34 3.12 -22.06
C THR A 48 -7.73 3.90 -20.91
N TYR A 49 -7.10 3.19 -19.99
CA TYR A 49 -6.44 3.75 -18.83
C TYR A 49 -5.03 3.20 -18.71
N GLN A 50 -4.04 4.05 -18.44
CA GLN A 50 -2.70 3.58 -18.12
C GLN A 50 -2.69 2.99 -16.71
N VAL A 51 -2.52 1.67 -16.61
CA VAL A 51 -2.36 0.97 -15.33
C VAL A 51 -0.89 0.81 -14.95
N GLY A 52 0.06 1.04 -15.86
CA GLY A 52 1.48 0.95 -15.52
C GLY A 52 1.94 -0.47 -15.22
N THR A 53 2.92 -0.66 -14.33
CA THR A 53 3.44 -2.00 -13.96
C THR A 53 3.29 -2.29 -12.48
N PHE A 54 2.89 -3.51 -12.14
CA PHE A 54 2.69 -3.94 -10.75
C PHE A 54 3.62 -5.11 -10.40
N GLU A 55 4.35 -4.99 -9.30
CA GLU A 55 5.31 -5.98 -8.81
C GLU A 55 5.25 -6.07 -7.28
N CYS A 56 5.55 -7.25 -6.72
CA CYS A 56 5.74 -7.43 -5.28
C CYS A 56 7.25 -7.55 -5.01
N LEU A 57 7.85 -6.48 -4.48
CA LEU A 57 9.31 -6.34 -4.37
C LEU A 57 9.73 -6.43 -2.90
N SER A 58 10.82 -7.16 -2.64
CA SER A 58 11.37 -7.25 -1.28
C SER A 58 12.05 -5.95 -0.86
N LEU A 59 12.22 -5.75 0.45
CA LEU A 59 13.05 -4.66 0.97
C LEU A 59 14.48 -4.75 0.41
N GLU A 60 15.04 -5.95 0.29
CA GLU A 60 16.38 -6.13 -0.27
C GLU A 60 16.46 -5.65 -1.72
N ASP A 61 15.53 -6.08 -2.58
CA ASP A 61 15.50 -5.69 -3.99
C ASP A 61 15.38 -4.16 -4.14
N LEU A 62 14.49 -3.54 -3.36
CA LEU A 62 14.27 -2.11 -3.39
C LEU A 62 15.48 -1.34 -2.86
N ARG A 63 16.11 -1.82 -1.78
CA ARG A 63 17.31 -1.21 -1.22
C ARG A 63 18.46 -1.25 -2.23
N ASP A 64 18.67 -2.38 -2.91
CA ASP A 64 19.72 -2.53 -3.90
C ASP A 64 19.48 -1.65 -5.12
N ALA A 65 18.26 -1.68 -5.68
CA ALA A 65 17.87 -0.85 -6.82
C ALA A 65 17.94 0.66 -6.48
N GLY A 66 17.46 1.04 -5.31
CA GLY A 66 17.47 2.42 -4.82
C GLY A 66 18.89 2.92 -4.56
N ALA A 67 19.75 2.12 -3.94
CA ALA A 67 21.16 2.48 -3.73
C ALA A 67 21.91 2.65 -5.05
N ALA A 68 21.63 1.82 -6.05
CA ALA A 68 22.24 1.92 -7.38
C ALA A 68 21.78 3.15 -8.18
N THR A 69 20.62 3.72 -7.85
CA THR A 69 19.99 4.84 -8.59
C THR A 69 19.96 6.16 -7.80
N ALA A 70 20.41 6.14 -6.55
CA ALA A 70 20.33 7.26 -5.63
C ALA A 70 21.03 8.52 -6.18
N VAL A 71 20.31 9.63 -6.11
CA VAL A 71 20.87 10.96 -6.39
C VAL A 71 21.30 11.58 -5.07
N ALA A 72 22.52 12.12 -5.01
CA ALA A 72 23.04 12.77 -3.81
C ALA A 72 22.22 14.02 -3.47
N GLY A 73 21.77 14.11 -2.22
CA GLY A 73 21.06 15.27 -1.72
C GLY A 73 20.48 15.02 -0.33
N GLN A 74 20.29 16.06 0.48
CA GLN A 74 19.71 15.86 1.79
C GLN A 74 18.20 15.66 1.69
N SER A 75 17.70 14.51 2.13
CA SER A 75 16.26 14.26 2.24
C SER A 75 15.66 15.12 3.34
N THR A 76 14.42 15.56 3.12
CA THR A 76 13.65 16.38 4.06
C THR A 76 12.41 15.62 4.52
N LEU A 77 11.92 15.95 5.71
CA LEU A 77 10.67 15.41 6.24
C LEU A 77 9.79 16.58 6.71
N ARG A 78 8.56 16.64 6.20
CA ARG A 78 7.54 17.58 6.65
C ARG A 78 6.22 16.88 6.92
N HIS A 79 5.41 17.50 7.76
CA HIS A 79 4.09 17.00 8.14
C HIS A 79 3.03 17.88 7.51
N ILE A 80 2.00 17.28 6.92
CA ILE A 80 0.84 18.01 6.41
C ILE A 80 -0.46 17.40 6.93
N ALA A 81 -1.52 18.20 6.90
CA ALA A 81 -2.87 17.71 7.10
C ALA A 81 -3.56 17.56 5.75
N ALA A 82 -4.23 16.42 5.54
CA ALA A 82 -5.07 16.19 4.38
C ALA A 82 -6.48 15.77 4.82
N GLY A 83 -7.50 16.32 4.17
CA GLY A 83 -8.88 15.89 4.34
C GLY A 83 -9.16 14.57 3.64
N ASP A 84 -8.56 14.39 2.46
CA ASP A 84 -8.71 13.21 1.61
C ASP A 84 -7.45 13.01 0.76
N VAL A 85 -6.78 11.86 0.92
CA VAL A 85 -5.57 11.53 0.15
C VAL A 85 -5.89 11.22 -1.31
N PHE A 86 -7.15 10.86 -1.63
CA PHE A 86 -7.63 10.72 -3.00
C PHE A 86 -7.40 12.03 -3.79
N LEU A 87 -7.76 13.17 -3.21
CA LEU A 87 -7.62 14.46 -3.87
C LEU A 87 -6.16 14.89 -4.03
N MET A 88 -5.26 14.38 -3.18
CA MET A 88 -3.82 14.61 -3.36
C MET A 88 -3.27 13.85 -4.58
N HIS A 89 -3.85 12.70 -4.94
CA HIS A 89 -3.49 12.00 -6.17
C HIS A 89 -3.97 12.79 -7.40
N CYS A 90 -5.13 13.45 -7.31
CA CYS A 90 -5.67 14.30 -8.39
C CYS A 90 -4.89 15.61 -8.58
N ASP A 91 -4.07 16.02 -7.61
CA ASP A 91 -3.35 17.30 -7.65
C ASP A 91 -2.18 17.23 -8.66
N PRO A 92 -2.19 18.07 -9.73
CA PRO A 92 -1.14 18.09 -10.74
C PRO A 92 0.26 18.35 -10.18
N ASP A 93 0.38 19.03 -9.03
CA ASP A 93 1.68 19.25 -8.38
C ASP A 93 2.31 17.95 -7.88
N ASN A 94 1.52 16.88 -7.74
CA ASN A 94 1.96 15.56 -7.31
C ASN A 94 2.14 14.58 -8.47
N LYS A 95 2.17 15.08 -9.72
CA LYS A 95 2.52 14.25 -10.88
C LYS A 95 3.86 13.53 -10.64
N HIS A 96 3.87 12.24 -10.92
CA HIS A 96 4.92 11.26 -10.67
C HIS A 96 5.33 11.07 -9.21
N ALA A 97 4.61 11.61 -8.22
CA ALA A 97 4.92 11.34 -6.82
C ALA A 97 4.62 9.89 -6.45
N LEU A 98 5.31 9.37 -5.43
CA LEU A 98 5.03 8.06 -4.85
C LEU A 98 4.14 8.20 -3.61
N PHE A 99 3.04 7.45 -3.56
CA PHE A 99 2.11 7.42 -2.43
C PHE A 99 2.18 6.08 -1.71
N GLN A 100 2.48 6.10 -0.40
CA GLN A 100 2.28 4.94 0.45
C GLN A 100 0.79 4.74 0.69
N ALA A 101 0.28 3.57 0.32
CA ALA A 101 -1.08 3.13 0.60
C ALA A 101 -1.06 2.11 1.73
N ALA A 102 -1.89 2.34 2.75
CA ALA A 102 -2.17 1.32 3.75
C ALA A 102 -3.02 0.22 3.10
N SER A 103 -2.52 -1.00 3.10
CA SER A 103 -3.08 -2.14 2.39
C SER A 103 -3.04 -3.40 3.26
N GLN A 104 -3.66 -4.47 2.78
CA GLN A 104 -3.42 -5.83 3.25
C GLN A 104 -2.21 -6.46 2.54
N PHE A 105 -1.75 -7.61 3.04
CA PHE A 105 -0.62 -8.35 2.44
C PHE A 105 -0.88 -8.89 1.03
N ASN A 106 -2.14 -8.88 0.57
CA ASN A 106 -2.54 -9.22 -0.79
C ASN A 106 -2.68 -8.01 -1.74
N CYS A 107 -2.27 -6.81 -1.29
CA CYS A 107 -2.37 -5.56 -2.07
C CYS A 107 -3.81 -5.13 -2.42
N LEU A 108 -4.79 -5.54 -1.60
CA LEU A 108 -6.21 -5.19 -1.68
C LEU A 108 -6.68 -4.51 -0.38
N GLU A 109 -7.81 -3.78 -0.44
CA GLU A 109 -8.25 -2.85 0.60
C GLU A 109 -9.67 -3.16 1.11
N PHE A 110 -9.98 -4.44 1.29
CA PHE A 110 -11.26 -4.86 1.85
C PHE A 110 -11.43 -4.50 3.34
N VAL A 111 -12.64 -4.13 3.76
CA VAL A 111 -12.95 -3.70 5.15
C VAL A 111 -12.88 -4.79 6.22
N SER A 112 -12.81 -6.06 5.84
CA SER A 112 -12.91 -7.19 6.75
C SER A 112 -12.14 -8.40 6.20
N PRO A 113 -11.56 -9.24 7.09
CA PRO A 113 -10.92 -10.50 6.69
C PRO A 113 -11.90 -11.49 6.06
N ASN A 114 -13.22 -11.32 6.18
CA ASN A 114 -14.21 -12.23 5.56
C ASN A 114 -14.55 -11.86 4.11
N ARG A 115 -13.90 -10.84 3.56
CA ARG A 115 -14.11 -10.39 2.18
C ARG A 115 -13.02 -10.97 1.30
N VAL A 116 -13.44 -11.44 0.14
CA VAL A 116 -12.59 -12.10 -0.84
C VAL A 116 -12.53 -11.27 -2.13
N PRO A 117 -11.51 -11.45 -2.98
CA PRO A 117 -11.39 -10.73 -4.26
C PRO A 117 -12.67 -10.73 -5.12
N GLU A 118 -13.42 -11.82 -5.10
CA GLU A 118 -14.68 -11.98 -5.85
C GLU A 118 -15.81 -11.06 -5.35
N ASN A 119 -15.66 -10.42 -4.21
CA ASN A 119 -16.62 -9.41 -3.74
C ASN A 119 -16.49 -8.05 -4.44
N GLY A 120 -15.46 -7.87 -5.27
CA GLY A 120 -15.26 -6.69 -6.09
C GLY A 120 -14.75 -5.46 -5.35
N VAL A 121 -14.15 -4.55 -6.10
CA VAL A 121 -13.41 -3.38 -5.60
C VAL A 121 -14.30 -2.14 -5.44
N THR A 122 -15.50 -2.11 -6.03
CA THR A 122 -16.45 -0.99 -5.89
C THR A 122 -16.80 -0.75 -4.42
N CYS A 123 -16.77 -1.81 -3.60
CA CYS A 123 -17.09 -1.71 -2.18
C CYS A 123 -16.14 -0.82 -1.37
N TYR A 124 -14.95 -0.51 -1.90
CA TYR A 124 -13.97 0.37 -1.26
C TYR A 124 -14.52 1.77 -1.00
N ALA A 125 -15.49 2.25 -1.78
CA ALA A 125 -16.13 3.55 -1.56
C ALA A 125 -16.87 3.68 -0.21
N ASN A 126 -17.18 2.55 0.44
CA ASN A 126 -17.84 2.53 1.74
C ASN A 126 -16.85 2.67 2.91
N ASP A 127 -15.54 2.60 2.62
CA ASP A 127 -14.48 2.78 3.60
C ASP A 127 -13.79 4.12 3.36
N MET A 128 -13.79 4.95 4.41
CA MET A 128 -13.24 6.29 4.39
C MET A 128 -11.81 6.35 4.95
N THR A 129 -11.17 5.20 5.16
CA THR A 129 -9.76 5.10 5.50
C THR A 129 -8.86 5.40 4.30
N GLN A 130 -7.57 5.61 4.56
CA GLN A 130 -6.63 6.07 3.53
C GLN A 130 -6.31 5.02 2.46
N GLY A 131 -6.30 3.74 2.80
CA GLY A 131 -6.04 2.65 1.84
C GLY A 131 -7.02 2.66 0.67
N PRO A 132 -8.32 2.50 0.93
CA PRO A 132 -9.39 2.63 -0.06
C PRO A 132 -9.34 3.95 -0.84
N ALA A 133 -9.04 5.06 -0.19
CA ALA A 133 -8.90 6.35 -0.88
C ALA A 133 -7.75 6.36 -1.90
N CYS A 134 -6.57 5.83 -1.54
CA CYS A 134 -5.46 5.66 -2.47
C CYS A 134 -5.83 4.68 -3.60
N ALA A 135 -6.41 3.53 -3.27
CA ALA A 135 -6.79 2.52 -4.25
C ALA A 135 -7.80 3.07 -5.28
N ILE A 136 -8.84 3.76 -4.83
CA ILE A 136 -9.86 4.31 -5.74
C ILE A 136 -9.29 5.45 -6.59
N ALA A 137 -8.33 6.24 -6.08
CA ALA A 137 -7.70 7.31 -6.86
C ALA A 137 -7.06 6.80 -8.15
N ALA A 138 -6.51 5.58 -8.12
CA ALA A 138 -6.02 4.84 -9.29
C ALA A 138 -6.95 3.67 -9.62
N GLY A 139 -8.25 3.95 -9.77
CA GLY A 139 -9.31 2.93 -9.95
C GLY A 139 -9.00 1.82 -10.98
N PRO A 140 -8.53 2.12 -12.21
CA PRO A 140 -8.16 1.12 -13.21
C PRO A 140 -7.00 0.22 -12.74
N ALA A 141 -6.01 0.79 -12.05
CA ALA A 141 -4.91 0.04 -11.46
C ALA A 141 -5.38 -0.87 -10.30
N THR A 142 -6.43 -0.47 -9.59
CA THR A 142 -7.09 -1.29 -8.56
C THR A 142 -7.87 -2.46 -9.17
N VAL A 143 -8.58 -2.23 -10.28
CA VAL A 143 -9.18 -3.32 -11.07
C VAL A 143 -8.12 -4.30 -11.54
N TYR A 144 -6.98 -3.80 -12.04
CA TYR A 144 -5.86 -4.64 -12.42
C TYR A 144 -5.36 -5.52 -11.27
N ARG A 145 -5.09 -4.95 -10.08
CA ARG A 145 -4.59 -5.71 -8.92
C ARG A 145 -5.55 -6.81 -8.46
N ASN A 146 -6.85 -6.61 -8.56
CA ASN A 146 -7.84 -7.61 -8.16
C ASN A 146 -8.04 -8.69 -9.24
N TYR A 147 -8.22 -8.28 -10.49
CA TYR A 147 -8.70 -9.18 -11.55
C TYR A 147 -7.64 -9.64 -12.55
N PHE A 148 -6.47 -8.99 -12.62
CA PHE A 148 -5.48 -9.24 -13.67
C PHE A 148 -4.04 -9.45 -13.18
N ALA A 149 -3.74 -9.19 -11.91
CA ALA A 149 -2.43 -9.48 -11.33
C ALA A 149 -2.12 -10.99 -11.46
N GLU A 150 -0.89 -11.31 -11.84
CA GLU A 150 -0.44 -12.69 -11.93
C GLU A 150 -0.09 -13.22 -10.54
N VAL A 151 -0.74 -14.31 -10.13
CA VAL A 151 -0.55 -14.95 -8.83
C VAL A 151 -0.42 -16.44 -9.03
N GLY A 152 0.75 -17.02 -8.70
CA GLY A 152 0.97 -18.46 -8.82
C GLY A 152 0.73 -19.02 -10.22
N GLY A 153 1.01 -18.23 -11.28
CA GLY A 153 0.76 -18.60 -12.68
C GLY A 153 -0.69 -18.50 -13.14
N GLN A 154 -1.59 -17.94 -12.32
CA GLN A 154 -2.98 -17.63 -12.68
C GLN A 154 -3.20 -16.13 -12.74
N ILE A 155 -4.16 -15.69 -13.54
CA ILE A 155 -4.53 -14.28 -13.70
C ILE A 155 -5.67 -13.94 -12.73
N GLY A 156 -5.46 -12.89 -11.94
CA GLY A 156 -6.41 -12.39 -10.96
C GLY A 156 -6.28 -13.08 -9.60
N GLN A 157 -6.65 -12.35 -8.55
CA GLN A 157 -6.71 -12.86 -7.20
C GLN A 157 -8.09 -13.50 -6.97
N THR A 158 -8.13 -14.68 -6.37
CA THR A 158 -9.37 -15.36 -5.96
C THR A 158 -9.31 -15.68 -4.48
N ARG A 159 -10.41 -16.17 -3.89
CA ARG A 159 -10.41 -16.65 -2.50
C ARG A 159 -9.25 -17.59 -2.20
N ASP A 160 -8.95 -18.48 -3.13
CA ASP A 160 -8.01 -19.60 -2.93
C ASP A 160 -6.62 -19.34 -3.54
N ASN A 161 -6.42 -18.19 -4.21
CA ASN A 161 -5.14 -17.82 -4.82
C ASN A 161 -4.95 -16.30 -4.75
N GLN A 162 -4.15 -15.83 -3.80
CA GLN A 162 -3.93 -14.41 -3.52
C GLN A 162 -2.45 -14.09 -3.43
N ILE A 163 -2.13 -12.83 -3.71
CA ILE A 163 -0.82 -12.29 -3.38
C ILE A 163 -0.60 -12.42 -1.87
N ASN A 164 0.62 -12.77 -1.48
CA ASN A 164 1.02 -12.80 -0.09
C ASN A 164 2.41 -12.20 0.07
N ASN A 165 2.46 -10.94 0.52
CA ASN A 165 3.71 -10.22 0.75
C ASN A 165 4.50 -10.70 2.00
N LEU A 166 4.03 -11.72 2.71
CA LEU A 166 4.77 -12.44 3.75
C LEU A 166 5.32 -13.79 3.27
N ASP A 167 5.04 -14.23 2.04
CA ASP A 167 5.39 -15.57 1.53
C ASP A 167 6.85 -15.97 1.82
N THR A 168 7.80 -15.08 1.54
CA THR A 168 9.24 -15.34 1.70
C THR A 168 9.63 -15.36 3.16
N ILE A 169 8.96 -14.59 4.01
CA ILE A 169 9.14 -14.67 5.46
C ILE A 169 8.61 -16.00 5.98
N GLU A 170 7.43 -16.43 5.52
CA GLU A 170 6.82 -17.69 5.90
C GLU A 170 7.69 -18.89 5.52
N ASP A 171 8.26 -18.89 4.31
CA ASP A 171 9.23 -19.90 3.87
C ASP A 171 10.48 -19.92 4.75
N LEU A 172 11.03 -18.73 5.08
CA LEU A 172 12.26 -18.61 5.86
C LEU A 172 12.14 -19.12 7.30
N ILE A 173 10.94 -19.04 7.87
CA ILE A 173 10.64 -19.49 9.23
C ILE A 173 9.93 -20.84 9.25
N ASP A 174 9.72 -21.50 8.10
CA ASP A 174 8.95 -22.73 7.98
C ASP A 174 7.56 -22.61 8.66
N ASN A 175 6.84 -21.54 8.32
CA ASN A 175 5.55 -21.24 8.92
C ASN A 175 4.48 -22.30 8.61
N GLU A 176 4.58 -23.00 7.47
CA GLU A 176 3.69 -24.11 7.13
C GLU A 176 3.76 -25.22 8.20
N THR A 177 4.98 -25.57 8.64
CA THR A 177 5.18 -26.61 9.68
C THR A 177 4.92 -26.07 11.08
N HIS A 178 5.40 -24.86 11.38
CA HIS A 178 5.38 -24.31 12.74
C HIS A 178 4.09 -23.58 13.11
N ASN A 179 3.34 -23.10 12.12
CA ASN A 179 2.09 -22.36 12.27
C ASN A 179 2.20 -21.23 13.31
N PHE A 180 3.19 -20.34 13.14
CA PHE A 180 3.40 -19.19 14.01
C PHE A 180 2.30 -18.15 13.84
N PHE A 181 1.77 -17.99 12.63
CA PHE A 181 0.62 -17.15 12.32
C PHE A 181 -0.04 -17.64 11.03
N GLU A 182 -1.27 -17.19 10.80
CA GLU A 182 -2.01 -17.44 9.57
C GLU A 182 -2.20 -16.13 8.81
N VAL A 183 -2.16 -16.21 7.48
CA VAL A 183 -2.56 -15.11 6.58
C VAL A 183 -3.84 -15.51 5.86
N TYR A 184 -4.92 -14.78 6.10
CA TYR A 184 -6.22 -15.02 5.45
C TYR A 184 -6.77 -13.72 4.86
N ASN A 185 -7.02 -13.71 3.53
CA ASN A 185 -7.42 -12.52 2.78
C ASN A 185 -6.50 -11.30 3.00
N GLY A 186 -5.20 -11.57 3.21
CA GLY A 186 -4.17 -10.56 3.47
C GLY A 186 -4.14 -10.00 4.90
N TYR A 187 -4.95 -10.55 5.83
CA TYR A 187 -4.92 -10.27 7.26
C TYR A 187 -4.14 -11.34 8.01
N THR A 188 -3.45 -10.95 9.09
CA THR A 188 -2.71 -11.86 9.97
C THR A 188 -3.48 -12.14 11.25
N ASP A 189 -3.59 -13.42 11.63
CA ASP A 189 -4.03 -13.83 12.96
C ASP A 189 -3.09 -14.89 13.57
N SER A 190 -3.07 -14.96 14.89
CA SER A 190 -2.29 -15.91 15.67
C SER A 190 -2.73 -15.86 17.13
N THR A 191 -2.20 -16.77 17.94
CA THR A 191 -2.29 -16.76 19.40
C THR A 191 -0.97 -16.37 20.05
N LYS A 192 -1.01 -15.93 21.32
CA LYS A 192 0.22 -15.67 22.09
C LYS A 192 1.17 -16.88 22.14
N GLY A 193 0.62 -18.10 22.19
CA GLY A 193 1.39 -19.33 22.25
C GLY A 193 2.18 -19.57 20.96
N GLN A 194 1.52 -19.41 19.81
CA GLN A 194 2.14 -19.57 18.48
C GLN A 194 3.19 -18.48 18.20
N LEU A 195 2.96 -17.23 18.64
CA LEU A 195 3.92 -16.15 18.44
C LEU A 195 5.16 -16.24 19.35
N SER A 196 5.08 -16.93 20.49
CA SER A 196 6.20 -17.00 21.43
C SER A 196 7.50 -17.55 20.82
N PRO A 197 7.50 -18.69 20.11
CA PRO A 197 8.71 -19.19 19.44
C PRO A 197 9.18 -18.28 18.30
N LEU A 198 8.26 -17.68 17.51
CA LEU A 198 8.62 -16.70 16.50
C LEU A 198 9.32 -15.48 17.12
N ASN A 199 8.83 -14.99 18.25
CA ASN A 199 9.44 -13.87 18.96
C ASN A 199 10.86 -14.21 19.43
N ALA A 200 11.08 -15.42 19.95
CA ALA A 200 12.42 -15.88 20.33
C ALA A 200 13.37 -15.95 19.11
N MET A 201 12.84 -16.30 17.92
CA MET A 201 13.60 -16.28 16.67
C MET A 201 13.95 -14.84 16.23
N ILE A 202 13.04 -13.88 16.40
CA ILE A 202 13.23 -12.46 16.06
C ILE A 202 14.17 -11.73 17.04
N GLU A 203 14.41 -12.27 18.23
CA GLU A 203 15.40 -11.73 19.18
C GLU A 203 16.84 -11.86 18.64
N ASP A 204 17.12 -12.82 17.77
CA ASP A 204 18.39 -12.91 17.06
C ASP A 204 18.49 -11.82 15.99
N GLU A 205 19.49 -10.94 16.10
CA GLU A 205 19.63 -9.78 15.23
C GLU A 205 19.87 -10.15 13.77
N ALA A 206 20.63 -11.23 13.52
CA ALA A 206 20.90 -11.71 12.17
C ALA A 206 19.62 -12.25 11.51
N MET A 207 18.83 -13.03 12.25
CA MET A 207 17.53 -13.51 11.80
C MET A 207 16.54 -12.36 11.59
N ARG A 208 16.45 -11.42 12.52
CA ARG A 208 15.61 -10.22 12.38
C ARG A 208 15.96 -9.45 11.10
N ALA A 209 17.25 -9.23 10.84
CA ALA A 209 17.71 -8.53 9.64
C ALA A 209 17.38 -9.33 8.36
N LYS A 210 17.53 -10.65 8.39
CA LYS A 210 17.18 -11.56 7.29
C LYS A 210 15.68 -11.49 6.97
N LEU A 211 14.82 -11.57 7.98
CA LEU A 211 13.36 -11.49 7.80
C LEU A 211 12.93 -10.09 7.33
N ALA A 212 13.54 -9.02 7.85
CA ALA A 212 13.24 -7.66 7.40
C ALA A 212 13.53 -7.46 5.90
N LYS A 213 14.68 -7.98 5.43
CA LYS A 213 15.06 -7.97 4.00
C LYS A 213 14.07 -8.70 3.10
N ALA A 214 13.52 -9.81 3.59
CA ALA A 214 12.59 -10.66 2.87
C ALA A 214 11.15 -10.11 2.77
N LEU A 215 10.78 -9.12 3.59
CA LEU A 215 9.45 -8.52 3.53
C LEU A 215 9.22 -7.90 2.14
N LYS A 216 8.07 -8.22 1.53
CA LYS A 216 7.65 -7.60 0.27
C LYS A 216 6.63 -6.49 0.48
N ILE A 217 6.59 -5.56 -0.47
CA ILE A 217 5.49 -4.61 -0.65
C ILE A 217 5.01 -4.67 -2.10
N GLY A 218 3.73 -4.37 -2.33
CA GLY A 218 3.23 -4.19 -3.69
C GLY A 218 3.60 -2.80 -4.19
N VAL A 219 4.24 -2.70 -5.35
CA VAL A 219 4.51 -1.40 -5.99
C VAL A 219 3.85 -1.35 -7.35
N HIS A 220 3.00 -0.35 -7.54
CA HIS A 220 2.34 -0.06 -8.81
C HIS A 220 2.92 1.23 -9.38
N TRP A 221 3.78 1.08 -10.38
CA TRP A 221 4.49 2.18 -11.02
C TRP A 221 3.64 2.84 -12.10
N ASP A 222 3.71 4.16 -12.18
CA ASP A 222 3.19 4.95 -13.30
C ASP A 222 1.71 4.69 -13.63
N VAL A 223 0.87 4.70 -12.59
CA VAL A 223 -0.59 4.53 -12.69
C VAL A 223 -1.29 5.84 -13.01
N GLU A 224 -2.29 5.79 -13.87
CA GLU A 224 -3.17 6.93 -14.16
C GLU A 224 -4.11 7.22 -12.98
N VAL A 225 -4.31 8.50 -12.70
CA VAL A 225 -5.36 9.02 -11.83
C VAL A 225 -6.47 9.58 -12.73
N PRO A 226 -7.53 8.81 -13.02
CA PRO A 226 -8.53 9.19 -14.03
C PRO A 226 -9.62 10.12 -13.47
N PHE A 227 -9.32 10.92 -12.44
CA PHE A 227 -10.29 11.74 -11.72
C PHE A 227 -9.79 13.18 -11.53
N VAL A 228 -10.70 14.15 -11.66
CA VAL A 228 -10.44 15.57 -11.33
C VAL A 228 -10.97 15.97 -9.95
N ASP A 229 -11.94 15.22 -9.45
CA ASP A 229 -12.53 15.32 -8.11
C ASP A 229 -13.09 13.94 -7.75
N ARG A 230 -13.49 13.74 -6.49
CA ARG A 230 -14.01 12.47 -5.99
C ARG A 230 -15.13 11.95 -6.90
N PHE A 231 -14.84 10.84 -7.56
CA PHE A 231 -15.74 10.10 -8.46
C PHE A 231 -16.22 10.90 -9.69
N THR A 232 -15.50 11.97 -10.03
CA THR A 232 -15.70 12.73 -11.27
C THR A 232 -14.55 12.40 -12.21
N ALA A 233 -14.82 11.52 -13.17
CA ALA A 233 -13.84 11.09 -14.15
C ALA A 233 -13.30 12.27 -14.98
N ALA A 234 -12.01 12.26 -15.25
CA ALA A 234 -11.38 13.14 -16.22
C ALA A 234 -11.68 12.62 -17.64
N ASP A 235 -11.92 13.51 -18.61
CA ASP A 235 -12.07 13.10 -20.01
C ASP A 235 -10.74 12.67 -20.63
N ASN A 236 -9.65 13.34 -20.23
CA ASN A 236 -8.27 12.95 -20.52
C ASN A 236 -7.42 13.33 -19.31
N SER A 237 -6.83 12.35 -18.63
CA SER A 237 -5.90 12.60 -17.53
C SER A 237 -4.47 12.37 -17.99
N ASP A 238 -3.60 13.35 -17.80
CA ASP A 238 -2.15 13.17 -17.88
C ASP A 238 -1.53 12.99 -16.48
N GLN A 239 -2.37 12.86 -15.45
CA GLN A 239 -1.94 12.70 -14.07
C GLN A 239 -1.54 11.25 -13.83
N ILE A 240 -0.24 11.06 -13.62
CA ILE A 240 0.39 9.77 -13.35
C ILE A 240 1.03 9.83 -11.97
N VAL A 241 0.89 8.78 -11.18
CA VAL A 241 1.55 8.63 -9.88
C VAL A 241 2.06 7.20 -9.71
N SER A 242 2.84 6.93 -8.67
CA SER A 242 3.19 5.56 -8.27
C SER A 242 2.63 5.28 -6.88
N GLN A 243 2.28 4.02 -6.60
CA GLN A 243 1.69 3.62 -5.32
C GLN A 243 2.45 2.44 -4.70
N ALA A 244 2.79 2.57 -3.42
CA ALA A 244 3.41 1.52 -2.61
C ALA A 244 2.39 0.98 -1.61
N PHE A 245 1.82 -0.19 -1.90
CA PHE A 245 0.87 -0.92 -1.08
C PHE A 245 1.60 -1.69 0.01
N CYS A 246 1.58 -1.13 1.21
CA CYS A 246 2.26 -1.68 2.38
C CYS A 246 1.23 -2.18 3.38
N SER A 247 1.50 -3.34 4.00
CA SER A 247 0.68 -3.86 5.08
C SER A 247 1.39 -3.72 6.42
N ALA A 248 0.61 -3.50 7.48
CA ALA A 248 1.06 -3.75 8.84
C ALA A 248 0.40 -5.03 9.36
N ILE A 249 0.94 -5.60 10.42
CA ILE A 249 0.27 -6.69 11.14
C ILE A 249 -1.11 -6.22 11.62
N SER A 250 -2.15 -7.01 11.35
CA SER A 250 -3.54 -6.68 11.69
C SER A 250 -3.86 -6.98 13.16
N VAL A 251 -3.13 -6.33 14.08
CA VAL A 251 -3.24 -6.53 15.54
C VAL A 251 -4.68 -6.37 16.04
N GLY A 252 -5.42 -5.39 15.52
CA GLY A 252 -6.81 -5.12 15.90
C GLY A 252 -7.82 -6.19 15.46
N TYR A 253 -7.43 -7.08 14.56
CA TYR A 253 -8.25 -8.21 14.08
C TYR A 253 -7.81 -9.55 14.67
N SER A 254 -6.74 -9.58 15.46
CA SER A 254 -6.13 -10.81 15.94
C SER A 254 -6.61 -11.23 17.33
N SER A 255 -6.62 -12.53 17.58
CA SER A 255 -6.86 -13.10 18.91
C SER A 255 -5.68 -12.86 19.88
N ALA A 256 -4.45 -12.67 19.36
CA ALA A 256 -3.27 -12.38 20.15
C ALA A 256 -3.21 -10.90 20.59
N PRO A 257 -2.76 -10.62 21.84
CA PRO A 257 -2.62 -9.25 22.30
C PRO A 257 -1.49 -8.54 21.56
N ALA A 258 -1.59 -7.20 21.43
CA ALA A 258 -0.57 -6.37 20.79
C ALA A 258 0.85 -6.62 21.32
N SER A 259 1.03 -6.93 22.61
CA SER A 259 2.34 -7.25 23.17
C SER A 259 2.98 -8.51 22.58
N ALA A 260 2.18 -9.50 22.19
CA ALA A 260 2.68 -10.74 21.58
C ALA A 260 3.09 -10.50 20.11
N TRP A 261 2.39 -9.60 19.41
CA TRP A 261 2.74 -9.19 18.04
C TRP A 261 3.93 -8.23 17.98
N ALA A 262 4.27 -7.56 19.07
CA ALA A 262 5.18 -6.41 19.05
C ALA A 262 6.51 -6.64 18.31
N PRO A 263 7.23 -7.77 18.49
CA PRO A 263 8.50 -7.98 17.77
C PRO A 263 8.30 -8.06 16.25
N PHE A 264 7.32 -8.85 15.80
CA PHE A 264 7.05 -9.04 14.37
C PHE A 264 6.38 -7.81 13.73
N ALA A 265 5.45 -7.16 14.43
CA ALA A 265 4.82 -5.93 13.96
C ALA A 265 5.81 -4.79 13.75
N GLN A 266 6.78 -4.62 14.67
CA GLN A 266 7.85 -3.65 14.51
C GLN A 266 8.78 -4.00 13.34
N LEU A 267 9.09 -5.28 13.13
CA LEU A 267 9.88 -5.73 11.98
C LEU A 267 9.18 -5.39 10.66
N VAL A 268 7.90 -5.72 10.55
CA VAL A 268 7.10 -5.43 9.35
C VAL A 268 6.99 -3.93 9.09
N LEU A 269 6.76 -3.12 10.13
CA LEU A 269 6.73 -1.66 10.01
C LEU A 269 8.09 -1.10 9.58
N ASP A 270 9.17 -1.49 10.25
CA ASP A 270 10.54 -1.07 9.94
C ASP A 270 10.82 -1.30 8.44
N ALA A 271 10.56 -2.51 7.96
CA ALA A 271 10.82 -2.90 6.57
C ALA A 271 9.86 -2.24 5.56
N SER A 272 8.57 -2.08 5.89
CA SER A 272 7.59 -1.46 4.98
C SER A 272 7.90 0.01 4.70
N TYR A 273 8.25 0.79 5.73
CA TYR A 273 8.61 2.19 5.54
C TYR A 273 9.95 2.33 4.81
N GLU A 274 10.93 1.49 5.12
CA GLU A 274 12.21 1.53 4.41
C GLU A 274 12.05 1.15 2.93
N ALA A 275 11.30 0.09 2.64
CA ALA A 275 10.99 -0.35 1.28
C ALA A 275 10.26 0.75 0.49
N THR A 276 9.27 1.41 1.10
CA THR A 276 8.56 2.55 0.50
C THR A 276 9.54 3.67 0.10
N LEU A 277 10.48 4.02 0.98
CA LEU A 277 11.41 5.11 0.71
C LEU A 277 12.46 4.73 -0.33
N TRP A 278 12.92 3.48 -0.37
CA TRP A 278 13.77 3.00 -1.45
C TRP A 278 13.04 2.94 -2.80
N ALA A 279 11.77 2.53 -2.80
CA ALA A 279 10.90 2.64 -3.98
C ALA A 279 10.76 4.10 -4.45
N ALA A 280 10.67 5.07 -3.52
CA ALA A 280 10.67 6.49 -3.86
C ALA A 280 12.00 6.97 -4.48
N VAL A 281 13.14 6.43 -4.03
CA VAL A 281 14.45 6.73 -4.67
C VAL A 281 14.47 6.23 -6.12
N VAL A 282 14.02 5.00 -6.36
CA VAL A 282 13.90 4.44 -7.72
C VAL A 282 12.94 5.28 -8.58
N ASN A 283 11.79 5.66 -8.02
CA ASN A 283 10.81 6.53 -8.69
C ASN A 283 11.43 7.89 -9.05
N TYR A 284 12.18 8.49 -8.12
CA TYR A 284 12.83 9.78 -8.33
C TYR A 284 13.83 9.71 -9.48
N HIS A 285 14.64 8.66 -9.53
CA HIS A 285 15.58 8.44 -10.63
C HIS A 285 14.87 8.34 -11.98
N LYS A 286 13.75 7.61 -12.06
CA LYS A 286 13.01 7.38 -13.30
C LYS A 286 12.23 8.61 -13.80
N THR A 287 11.64 9.37 -12.88
CA THR A 287 10.62 10.39 -13.20
C THR A 287 11.08 11.82 -12.96
N GLY A 288 12.15 12.01 -12.18
CA GLY A 288 12.59 13.31 -11.68
C GLY A 288 11.74 13.86 -10.52
N CYS A 289 10.70 13.15 -10.07
CA CYS A 289 9.88 13.56 -8.92
C CYS A 289 10.40 12.94 -7.61
N ASN A 290 10.87 13.78 -6.70
CA ASN A 290 11.43 13.35 -5.41
C ASN A 290 10.42 13.31 -4.26
N LYS A 291 9.12 13.52 -4.55
CA LYS A 291 8.06 13.57 -3.53
C LYS A 291 7.58 12.17 -3.17
N VAL A 292 7.52 11.88 -1.87
CA VAL A 292 6.90 10.66 -1.34
C VAL A 292 5.97 10.98 -0.20
N PHE A 293 4.75 10.46 -0.27
CA PHE A 293 3.73 10.62 0.76
C PHE A 293 3.68 9.38 1.63
N LEU A 294 3.93 9.55 2.93
CA LEU A 294 3.81 8.52 3.94
C LEU A 294 2.49 8.68 4.70
N THR A 295 1.95 7.56 5.17
CA THR A 295 0.82 7.52 6.09
C THR A 295 1.24 6.86 7.40
N ALA A 296 0.43 7.00 8.46
CA ALA A 296 0.63 6.25 9.70
C ALA A 296 0.13 4.80 9.54
N LEU A 297 0.91 4.00 8.81
CA LEU A 297 0.61 2.62 8.45
C LEU A 297 0.22 1.78 9.68
N GLY A 298 -0.96 1.15 9.62
CA GLY A 298 -1.47 0.27 10.69
C GLY A 298 -1.96 0.97 11.96
N GLY A 299 -1.85 2.30 12.09
CA GLY A 299 -2.21 3.05 13.30
C GLY A 299 -3.71 3.29 13.51
N GLY A 300 -4.53 2.88 12.54
CA GLY A 300 -5.99 2.93 12.60
C GLY A 300 -6.59 1.59 13.05
N VAL A 301 -7.42 0.99 12.20
CA VAL A 301 -8.17 -0.24 12.52
C VAL A 301 -7.26 -1.44 12.81
N PHE A 302 -6.08 -1.50 12.19
CA PHE A 302 -5.09 -2.55 12.47
C PHE A 302 -4.45 -2.45 13.86
N GLY A 303 -4.62 -1.36 14.60
CA GLY A 303 -4.27 -1.29 16.02
C GLY A 303 -2.76 -1.33 16.34
N ASN A 304 -1.89 -0.99 15.39
CA ASN A 304 -0.46 -0.87 15.66
C ASN A 304 -0.18 0.33 16.56
N ARG A 305 0.75 0.17 17.50
CA ARG A 305 1.05 1.24 18.46
C ARG A 305 1.78 2.39 17.78
N SER A 306 1.41 3.62 18.15
CA SER A 306 1.98 4.85 17.59
C SER A 306 3.51 4.90 17.74
N GLU A 307 4.05 4.41 18.86
CA GLU A 307 5.50 4.35 19.07
C GLU A 307 6.22 3.48 18.02
N TRP A 308 5.67 2.32 17.64
CA TRP A 308 6.27 1.45 16.64
C TRP A 308 6.32 2.12 15.27
N ILE A 309 5.23 2.82 14.93
CA ILE A 309 5.11 3.55 13.67
C ILE A 309 6.11 4.71 13.61
N VAL A 310 6.21 5.50 14.69
CA VAL A 310 7.18 6.61 14.78
C VAL A 310 8.61 6.11 14.61
N ASP A 311 8.97 5.04 15.33
CA ASP A 311 10.33 4.51 15.29
C ASP A 311 10.69 3.97 13.91
N ALA A 312 9.76 3.28 13.25
CA ALA A 312 9.92 2.75 11.90
C ALA A 312 10.10 3.88 10.86
N ILE A 313 9.25 4.93 10.90
CA ILE A 313 9.41 6.11 10.04
C ILE A 313 10.79 6.75 10.25
N ALA A 314 11.20 6.95 11.51
CA ALA A 314 12.48 7.58 11.81
C ALA A 314 13.67 6.73 11.33
N LYS A 315 13.61 5.39 11.43
CA LYS A 315 14.64 4.51 10.87
C LYS A 315 14.70 4.60 9.34
N ALA A 316 13.54 4.49 8.68
CA ALA A 316 13.47 4.56 7.22
C ALA A 316 13.99 5.90 6.67
N VAL A 317 13.58 7.03 7.26
CA VAL A 317 14.06 8.37 6.86
C VAL A 317 15.59 8.49 6.99
N ARG A 318 16.19 7.85 8.00
CA ARG A 318 17.66 7.82 8.14
C ARG A 318 18.33 6.99 7.05
N ALA A 319 17.73 5.86 6.66
CA ALA A 319 18.28 4.99 5.61
C ALA A 319 18.43 5.73 4.27
N VAL A 320 17.53 6.66 3.97
CA VAL A 320 17.54 7.47 2.74
C VAL A 320 17.94 8.94 2.97
N ALA A 321 18.63 9.25 4.07
CA ALA A 321 18.90 10.63 4.48
C ALA A 321 19.66 11.46 3.43
N ASN A 322 20.44 10.79 2.58
CA ASN A 322 21.29 11.43 1.55
C ASN A 322 20.81 11.18 0.12
N CYS A 323 19.53 10.84 -0.05
CA CYS A 323 18.92 10.50 -1.35
C CYS A 323 18.05 11.62 -1.96
N GLY A 324 17.99 12.80 -1.34
CA GLY A 324 17.33 13.99 -1.90
C GLY A 324 15.80 13.96 -1.94
N LEU A 325 15.14 13.13 -1.13
CA LEU A 325 13.67 13.01 -1.13
C LEU A 325 12.97 14.15 -0.38
N ASP A 326 11.80 14.59 -0.87
CA ASP A 326 10.80 15.36 -0.12
C ASP A 326 9.79 14.37 0.50
N ILE A 327 10.03 14.00 1.75
CA ILE A 327 9.20 13.04 2.49
C ILE A 327 8.09 13.81 3.19
N VAL A 328 6.85 13.42 2.90
CA VAL A 328 5.65 14.11 3.39
C VAL A 328 4.84 13.14 4.23
N LEU A 329 4.85 13.30 5.54
CA LEU A 329 3.98 12.52 6.43
C LEU A 329 2.59 13.15 6.49
N VAL A 330 1.59 12.43 6.00
CA VAL A 330 0.20 12.88 5.87
C VAL A 330 -0.61 12.52 7.11
N HIS A 331 -1.25 13.51 7.70
CA HIS A 331 -2.14 13.37 8.86
C HIS A 331 -3.58 13.60 8.45
N TYR A 332 -4.52 12.88 9.08
CA TYR A 332 -5.93 13.05 8.80
C TYR A 332 -6.49 14.34 9.41
N ARG A 333 -6.95 15.26 8.57
CA ARG A 333 -7.59 16.57 8.88
C ARG A 333 -6.75 17.59 9.65
N ARG A 334 -5.88 17.15 10.55
CA ARG A 334 -4.98 17.99 11.35
C ARG A 334 -3.65 17.27 11.55
N VAL A 335 -2.56 18.02 11.57
CA VAL A 335 -1.26 17.47 12.00
C VAL A 335 -1.36 17.07 13.47
N ASP A 336 -0.99 15.83 13.80
CA ASP A 336 -0.85 15.40 15.19
C ASP A 336 0.46 15.96 15.76
N PRO A 337 0.40 16.95 16.67
CA PRO A 337 1.60 17.56 17.22
C PRO A 337 2.42 16.56 18.06
N VAL A 338 1.78 15.55 18.66
CA VAL A 338 2.47 14.52 19.45
C VAL A 338 3.28 13.62 18.54
N MET A 339 2.69 13.14 17.44
CA MET A 339 3.42 12.34 16.46
C MET A 339 4.54 13.16 15.81
N GLN A 340 4.28 14.42 15.46
CA GLN A 340 5.28 15.32 14.89
C GLN A 340 6.49 15.49 15.80
N ASP A 341 6.27 15.79 17.08
CA ASP A 341 7.34 15.95 18.05
C ASP A 341 8.10 14.63 18.30
N ARG A 342 7.38 13.50 18.38
CA ARG A 342 8.00 12.18 18.55
C ARG A 342 8.88 11.79 17.37
N VAL A 343 8.44 11.99 16.14
CA VAL A 343 9.25 11.73 14.93
C VAL A 343 10.47 12.65 14.91
N ALA A 344 10.31 13.94 15.22
CA ALA A 344 11.42 14.87 15.29
C ALA A 344 12.45 14.49 16.37
N ARG A 345 11.99 14.04 17.55
CA ARG A 345 12.86 13.54 18.63
C ARG A 345 13.58 12.26 18.23
N ALA A 346 12.86 11.30 17.65
CA ALA A 346 13.45 10.05 17.16
C ALA A 346 14.58 10.37 16.18
N LEU A 347 14.35 11.21 15.16
CA LEU A 347 15.38 11.60 14.18
C LEU A 347 16.63 12.23 14.80
N ARG A 348 16.51 12.98 15.91
CA ARG A 348 17.64 13.57 16.64
C ARG A 348 18.39 12.57 17.54
N GLY A 349 17.67 11.64 18.18
CA GLY A 349 18.18 10.79 19.26
C GLY A 349 19.28 9.79 18.89
N ASN A 350 19.43 9.47 17.59
CA ASN A 350 20.44 8.53 17.09
C ASN A 350 21.60 9.21 16.33
N ARG A 351 21.80 10.52 16.49
CA ARG A 351 23.08 11.16 16.14
C ARG A 351 24.08 10.90 17.27
N ARG A 352 24.63 9.68 17.35
CA ARG A 352 25.77 9.35 18.19
C ARG A 352 26.82 8.61 17.38
#